data_AF-A0AAU7L302-F1
#
_entry.id   AF-A0AAU7L302-F1
#
_cell.length_a   1.000
_cell.length_b   1.000
_cell.length_c   1.000
_cell.angle_alpha   90.00
_cell.angle_beta   90.00
_cell.angle_gamma   90.00
#
_symmetry.space_group_name_H-M   'P 1'
#
loop_
_entity.id
_entity.type
_entity.pdbx_description
1 polymer ?
#
loop_
_entity_poly.entity_id
_entity_poly.type
_entity_poly.pdbx_seq_one_letter_code
_entity_poly.pdbx_strand_id
1 'polypeptide(L)'
;MAPAEEKFTEIFSLSQNPAFAEAGGGHGQKGVDFQRYWAILRIIELKEAAATDFLLLFESIQDVAEFDSETAPTRIDIYQIKKKDGGEWSFNELTGIRKPDARKKKVAPTLSRVEKSPVGKLYKAGLAIQQLDATAHFVSNAGCDLPLAASGTASSLLKCLASELDSSHASLLTEGLALLHATPSEIPDLKRLALRKTTLHPDNPHLLALGAATAYLSKHLPASAGQAKAFIDALFVQLSALGRQTEPVTSFRELRRQRGYSIAELDAALADLKGVPDLKLHLDSVLVALLLEGLSPLMRITIDIGIAKYFSALVSGVWGTDELALIDECVKAAPALMGAAPLLPALGAEVERIAALHPAFKKAEVFAYLLIQVTKNAAA
;
A
#
# COMPACT_ATOMS: atom_id res chain seq x y z
N MET A 1 31.84 -6.69 -17.81
CA MET A 1 30.45 -7.08 -17.48
C MET A 1 29.52 -6.15 -18.24
N ALA A 2 28.26 -6.52 -18.48
CA ALA A 2 27.33 -5.58 -19.09
C ALA A 2 27.00 -4.45 -18.07
N PRO A 3 26.80 -3.19 -18.48
CA PRO A 3 26.56 -2.08 -17.54
C PRO A 3 25.39 -2.27 -16.56
N ALA A 4 24.37 -3.06 -16.93
CA ALA A 4 23.25 -3.40 -16.04
C ALA A 4 23.66 -4.37 -14.91
N GLU A 5 24.61 -5.26 -15.17
CA GLU A 5 25.07 -6.28 -14.22
C GLU A 5 25.91 -5.66 -13.09
N GLU A 6 26.66 -4.60 -13.39
CA GLU A 6 27.44 -3.84 -12.41
C GLU A 6 26.52 -3.09 -11.41
N LYS A 7 25.43 -2.48 -11.90
CA LYS A 7 24.41 -1.83 -11.06
C LYS A 7 23.77 -2.81 -10.07
N PHE A 8 23.36 -3.98 -10.53
CA PHE A 8 22.76 -5.00 -9.67
C PHE A 8 23.76 -5.58 -8.66
N THR A 9 25.04 -5.68 -9.04
CA THR A 9 26.11 -6.12 -8.13
C THR A 9 26.34 -5.10 -7.01
N GLU A 10 26.33 -3.80 -7.31
CA GLU A 10 26.40 -2.74 -6.29
C GLU A 10 25.23 -2.86 -5.32
N ILE A 11 23.99 -2.89 -5.83
CA ILE A 11 22.79 -2.93 -5.00
C ILE A 11 22.74 -4.18 -4.12
N PHE A 12 23.07 -5.34 -4.68
CA PHE A 12 23.19 -6.58 -3.91
C PHE A 12 24.24 -6.46 -2.80
N SER A 13 25.40 -5.88 -3.10
CA SER A 13 26.46 -5.69 -2.11
C SER A 13 26.03 -4.75 -0.98
N LEU A 14 25.32 -3.67 -1.31
CA LEU A 14 24.76 -2.74 -0.33
C LEU A 14 23.70 -3.40 0.53
N SER A 15 22.86 -4.28 -0.03
CA SER A 15 21.82 -4.98 0.74
C SER A 15 22.38 -6.01 1.71
N GLN A 16 23.62 -6.46 1.53
CA GLN A 16 24.31 -7.33 2.49
C GLN A 16 24.98 -6.56 3.62
N ASN A 17 25.06 -5.22 3.52
CA ASN A 17 25.74 -4.40 4.51
C ASN A 17 24.76 -3.98 5.63
N PRO A 18 24.96 -4.42 6.89
CA PRO A 18 24.10 -4.06 8.02
C PRO A 18 24.04 -2.55 8.32
N ALA A 19 24.97 -1.76 7.78
CA ALA A 19 24.92 -0.29 7.90
C ALA A 19 23.81 0.34 7.06
N PHE A 20 23.31 -0.36 6.04
CA PHE A 20 22.33 0.14 5.07
C PHE A 20 21.05 -0.69 5.03
N ALA A 21 21.16 -2.00 5.26
CA ALA A 21 20.03 -2.91 5.37
C ALA A 21 19.36 -2.77 6.75
N GLU A 22 18.03 -2.79 6.76
CA GLU A 22 17.25 -2.95 7.99
C GLU A 22 16.95 -4.45 8.14
N ALA A 23 17.17 -5.01 9.32
CA ALA A 23 16.87 -6.40 9.62
C ALA A 23 15.83 -6.43 10.73
N GLY A 24 14.58 -6.77 10.39
CA GLY A 24 13.50 -7.21 11.29
C GLY A 24 13.66 -6.87 12.78
N GLY A 25 13.85 -5.60 13.11
CA GLY A 25 13.96 -5.13 14.48
C GLY A 25 12.56 -4.98 15.06
N GLY A 26 12.35 -5.36 16.33
CA GLY A 26 11.07 -5.40 17.05
C GLY A 26 10.34 -4.07 17.19
N HIS A 27 9.99 -3.45 16.06
CA HIS A 27 9.01 -2.39 15.97
C HIS A 27 7.65 -3.02 16.22
N GLY A 28 6.80 -2.35 17.00
CA GLY A 28 5.43 -2.81 17.20
C GLY A 28 4.75 -2.98 15.83
N GLN A 29 3.97 -4.07 15.68
CA GLN A 29 3.24 -4.44 14.46
C GLN A 29 2.66 -3.23 13.70
N LYS A 30 2.09 -2.26 14.41
CA LYS A 30 1.55 -1.01 13.85
C LYS A 30 2.54 -0.21 12.97
N GLY A 31 3.82 -0.16 13.34
CA GLY A 31 4.84 0.54 12.55
C GLY A 31 5.14 -0.18 11.24
N VAL A 32 5.25 -1.51 11.29
CA VAL A 32 5.46 -2.35 10.10
C VAL A 32 4.26 -2.26 9.17
N ASP A 33 3.04 -2.37 9.69
CA ASP A 33 1.82 -2.25 8.90
C ASP A 33 1.73 -0.91 8.17
N PHE A 34 2.07 0.19 8.86
CA PHE A 34 2.11 1.52 8.26
C PHE A 34 3.04 1.58 7.04
N GLN A 35 4.23 0.99 7.13
CA GLN A 35 5.18 0.93 6.02
C GLN A 35 4.65 0.09 4.85
N ARG A 36 3.99 -1.04 5.12
CA ARG A 36 3.39 -1.89 4.08
C ARG A 36 2.25 -1.20 3.36
N TYR A 37 1.33 -0.56 4.08
CA TYR A 37 0.25 0.19 3.45
C TYR A 37 0.76 1.42 2.67
N TRP A 38 1.82 2.08 3.14
CA TRP A 38 2.47 3.13 2.35
C TRP A 38 3.02 2.56 1.03
N ALA A 39 3.67 1.40 1.06
CA ALA A 39 4.18 0.77 -0.15
C ALA A 39 3.07 0.37 -1.13
N ILE A 40 1.93 -0.13 -0.64
CA ILE A 40 0.76 -0.41 -1.50
C ILE A 40 0.26 0.86 -2.17
N LEU A 41 0.13 1.96 -1.42
CA LEU A 41 -0.24 3.25 -2.00
C LEU A 41 0.78 3.70 -3.06
N ARG A 42 2.07 3.54 -2.78
CA ARG A 42 3.13 3.91 -3.73
C ARG A 42 3.04 3.09 -5.03
N ILE A 43 2.76 1.80 -4.94
CA ILE A 43 2.55 0.92 -6.10
C ILE A 43 1.36 1.39 -6.94
N ILE A 44 0.24 1.74 -6.30
CA ILE A 44 -0.95 2.26 -6.98
C ILE A 44 -0.66 3.62 -7.63
N GLU A 45 0.05 4.52 -6.93
CA GLU A 45 0.48 5.81 -7.48
C GLU A 45 1.36 5.65 -8.73
N LEU A 46 2.32 4.72 -8.70
CA LEU A 46 3.18 4.41 -9.85
C LEU A 46 2.35 3.92 -11.03
N LYS A 47 1.37 3.06 -10.78
CA LYS A 47 0.49 2.53 -11.81
C LYS A 47 -0.44 3.58 -12.41
N GLU A 48 -1.06 4.43 -11.57
CA GLU A 48 -1.86 5.59 -12.01
C GLU A 48 -1.03 6.59 -12.81
N ALA A 49 0.23 6.81 -12.42
CA ALA A 49 1.17 7.66 -13.15
C ALA A 49 1.69 7.03 -14.45
N ALA A 50 1.16 5.85 -14.84
CA ALA A 50 1.57 5.11 -16.02
C ALA A 50 3.08 4.82 -16.08
N ALA A 51 3.69 4.50 -14.92
CA ALA A 51 5.05 3.98 -14.90
C ALA A 51 5.16 2.76 -15.82
N THR A 52 6.15 2.77 -16.71
CA THR A 52 6.35 1.70 -17.69
C THR A 52 6.96 0.45 -17.05
N ASP A 53 7.74 0.64 -15.99
CA ASP A 53 8.36 -0.40 -15.20
C ASP A 53 8.62 0.13 -13.77
N PHE A 54 8.78 -0.79 -12.82
CA PHE A 54 9.35 -0.52 -11.51
C PHE A 54 9.73 -1.83 -10.81
N LEU A 55 10.65 -1.71 -9.85
CA LEU A 55 10.93 -2.76 -8.85
C LEU A 55 11.01 -2.11 -7.47
N LEU A 56 10.24 -2.60 -6.51
CA LEU A 56 10.39 -2.24 -5.10
C LEU A 56 11.13 -3.37 -4.39
N LEU A 57 12.19 -3.05 -3.66
CA LEU A 57 12.87 -3.96 -2.74
C LEU A 57 12.56 -3.56 -1.30
N PHE A 58 12.09 -4.51 -0.49
CA PHE A 58 11.74 -4.31 0.91
C PHE A 58 12.90 -4.67 1.83
N GLU A 59 13.15 -3.86 2.86
CA GLU A 59 14.17 -4.11 3.90
C GLU A 59 15.56 -4.47 3.34
N SER A 60 15.86 -3.98 2.14
CA SER A 60 17.10 -4.28 1.42
C SER A 60 18.07 -3.10 1.51
N ILE A 61 17.56 -1.88 1.28
CA ILE A 61 18.26 -0.62 1.53
C ILE A 61 17.25 0.29 2.22
N GLN A 62 17.47 0.59 3.50
CA GLN A 62 16.47 1.23 4.37
C GLN A 62 15.14 0.44 4.39
N ASP A 63 13.99 1.11 4.50
CA ASP A 63 12.69 0.45 4.61
C ASP A 63 12.19 -0.04 3.22
N VAL A 64 12.29 0.81 2.19
CA VAL A 64 11.93 0.48 0.79
C VAL A 64 12.91 1.14 -0.18
N ALA A 65 13.34 0.41 -1.21
CA ALA A 65 14.07 0.96 -2.35
C ALA A 65 13.27 0.75 -3.64
N GLU A 66 13.01 1.81 -4.39
CA GLU A 66 12.24 1.79 -5.65
C GLU A 66 13.17 2.05 -6.82
N PHE A 67 13.16 1.17 -7.80
CA PHE A 67 13.87 1.30 -9.06
C PHE A 67 12.88 1.64 -10.17
N ASP A 68 13.32 2.44 -11.13
CA ASP A 68 12.54 2.79 -12.33
C ASP A 68 12.44 1.64 -13.35
N SER A 69 13.26 0.60 -13.22
CA SER A 69 13.15 -0.63 -13.99
C SER A 69 13.68 -1.84 -13.22
N GLU A 70 13.04 -2.98 -13.41
CA GLU A 70 13.49 -4.26 -12.87
C GLU A 70 14.71 -4.84 -13.62
N THR A 71 14.88 -4.49 -14.89
CA THR A 71 15.90 -5.12 -15.77
C THR A 71 17.04 -4.18 -16.17
N ALA A 72 16.77 -2.88 -16.26
CA ALA A 72 17.75 -1.88 -16.66
C ALA A 72 17.59 -0.57 -15.87
N PRO A 73 17.75 -0.59 -14.53
CA PRO A 73 17.52 0.57 -13.69
C PRO A 73 18.47 1.72 -14.05
N THR A 74 17.95 2.94 -14.02
CA THR A 74 18.73 4.18 -14.15
C THR A 74 18.61 5.07 -12.92
N ARG A 75 17.50 4.94 -12.18
CA ARG A 75 17.22 5.70 -10.97
C ARG A 75 16.89 4.75 -9.82
N ILE A 76 17.21 5.19 -8.60
CA ILE A 76 16.72 4.58 -7.36
C ILE A 76 16.20 5.65 -6.39
N ASP A 77 15.00 5.43 -5.88
CA ASP A 77 14.42 6.22 -4.79
C ASP A 77 14.46 5.38 -3.51
N ILE A 78 15.21 5.83 -2.51
CA ILE A 78 15.35 5.14 -1.22
C ILE A 78 14.41 5.79 -0.21
N TYR A 79 13.64 5.00 0.51
CA TYR A 79 12.65 5.48 1.45
C TYR A 79 12.97 5.01 2.86
N GLN A 80 12.96 5.96 3.79
CA GLN A 80 12.84 5.67 5.21
C GLN A 80 11.49 6.18 5.70
N ILE A 81 10.64 5.25 6.12
CA ILE A 81 9.22 5.46 6.41
C ILE A 81 9.02 5.33 7.92
N LYS A 82 8.63 6.43 8.56
CA LYS A 82 8.40 6.48 10.01
C LYS A 82 6.99 6.97 10.30
N LYS A 83 6.30 6.27 11.21
CA LYS A 83 5.06 6.78 11.80
C LYS A 83 5.37 7.70 12.99
N LYS A 84 4.51 8.68 13.24
CA LYS A 84 4.50 9.50 14.45
C LYS A 84 3.08 9.57 15.00
N ASP A 85 2.91 9.22 16.27
CA ASP A 85 1.58 9.16 16.90
C ASP A 85 1.03 10.58 17.20
N GLY A 86 1.87 11.61 17.27
CA GLY A 86 1.45 13.00 17.42
C GLY A 86 2.58 14.01 17.24
N GLY A 87 2.20 15.27 16.99
CA GLY A 87 3.13 16.38 16.77
C GLY A 87 3.84 16.33 15.41
N GLU A 88 4.90 17.13 15.28
CA GLU A 88 5.71 17.25 14.07
C GLU A 88 7.13 16.72 14.32
N TRP A 89 7.84 16.39 13.25
CA TRP A 89 9.26 16.05 13.32
C TRP A 89 10.10 17.31 13.43
N SER A 90 10.86 17.42 14.52
CA SER A 90 11.81 18.51 14.70
C SER A 90 13.12 18.25 13.96
N PHE A 91 13.88 19.32 13.69
CA PHE A 91 15.22 19.22 13.09
C PHE A 91 16.13 18.27 13.84
N ASN A 92 16.07 18.25 15.18
CA ASN A 92 16.94 17.40 15.99
C ASN A 92 16.57 15.91 15.90
N GLU A 93 15.27 15.58 15.87
CA GLU A 93 14.83 14.19 15.71
C GLU A 93 15.24 13.64 14.34
N LEU A 94 15.17 14.46 13.29
CA LEU A 94 15.48 14.06 11.92
C LEU A 94 16.97 13.92 11.66
N THR A 95 17.79 14.83 12.21
CA THR A 95 19.20 14.99 11.82
C THR A 95 20.20 14.66 12.93
N GLY A 96 19.75 14.55 14.18
CA GLY A 96 20.64 14.46 15.35
C GLY A 96 21.36 15.78 15.68
N ILE A 97 21.14 16.86 14.91
CA ILE A 97 21.77 18.18 15.05
C ILE A 97 20.87 19.09 15.87
N ARG A 98 21.43 19.93 16.76
CA ARG A 98 20.61 20.93 17.47
C ARG A 98 20.14 21.99 16.48
N LYS A 99 18.87 22.38 16.57
CA LYS A 99 18.32 23.46 15.73
C LYS A 99 19.11 24.76 15.88
N PRO A 100 19.21 25.58 14.82
CA PRO A 100 19.74 26.94 14.91
C PRO A 100 19.01 27.71 16.02
N ASP A 101 19.76 28.29 16.95
CA ASP A 101 19.24 29.19 17.99
C ASP A 101 20.28 30.27 18.27
N ALA A 102 20.00 31.50 17.81
CA ALA A 102 20.91 32.63 17.95
C ALA A 102 21.21 33.00 19.42
N ARG A 103 20.38 32.55 20.37
CA ARG A 103 20.56 32.82 21.81
C ARG A 103 21.43 31.79 22.51
N LYS A 104 21.78 30.69 21.84
CA LYS A 104 22.56 29.58 22.41
C LYS A 104 23.88 29.41 21.68
N LYS A 105 24.89 28.91 22.40
CA LYS A 105 26.19 28.57 21.80
C LYS A 105 26.00 27.53 20.69
N LYS A 106 26.51 27.81 19.48
CA LYS A 106 26.52 26.87 18.36
C LYS A 106 27.21 25.58 18.82
N VAL A 107 26.49 24.46 18.77
CA VAL A 107 27.05 23.13 19.04
C VAL A 107 27.32 22.50 17.69
N ALA A 108 28.58 22.17 17.42
CA ALA A 108 28.97 21.53 16.18
C ALA A 108 28.28 20.15 16.04
N PRO A 109 27.86 19.76 14.83
CA PRO A 109 27.42 18.39 14.54
C PRO A 109 28.51 17.38 14.89
N THR A 110 28.11 16.17 15.29
CA THR A 110 29.05 15.07 15.53
C THR A 110 28.64 13.86 14.68
N LEU A 111 29.63 13.16 14.14
CA LEU A 111 29.42 11.99 13.28
C LEU A 111 28.48 10.97 13.95
N SER A 112 28.78 10.60 15.20
CA SER A 112 28.00 9.60 15.96
C SER A 112 26.51 9.92 16.11
N ARG A 113 26.14 11.22 16.11
CA ARG A 113 24.73 11.63 16.17
C ARG A 113 24.10 11.70 14.80
N VAL A 114 24.80 12.29 13.84
CA VAL A 114 24.29 12.44 12.47
C VAL A 114 24.06 11.07 11.84
N GLU A 115 25.04 10.16 11.92
CA GLU A 115 24.96 8.82 11.29
C GLU A 115 23.83 7.94 11.82
N LYS A 116 23.33 8.21 13.03
CA LYS A 116 22.24 7.45 13.67
C LYS A 116 20.87 8.07 13.47
N SER A 117 20.83 9.33 13.01
CA SER A 117 19.58 10.04 12.73
C SER A 117 18.89 9.49 11.48
N PRO A 118 17.56 9.62 11.35
CA PRO A 118 16.84 9.22 10.15
C PRO A 118 17.46 9.79 8.87
N VAL A 119 17.62 11.12 8.80
CA VAL A 119 18.17 11.80 7.62
C VAL A 119 19.62 11.38 7.36
N GLY A 120 20.45 11.23 8.39
CA GLY A 120 21.84 10.83 8.21
C GLY A 120 22.00 9.39 7.71
N LYS A 121 21.22 8.44 8.24
CA LYS A 121 21.21 7.04 7.73
C LYS A 121 20.80 7.01 6.27
N LEU A 122 19.70 7.69 5.95
CA LEU A 122 19.12 7.74 4.62
C LEU A 122 20.07 8.40 3.61
N TYR A 123 20.69 9.53 3.98
CA TYR A 123 21.70 10.20 3.16
C TYR A 123 22.94 9.32 2.93
N LYS A 124 23.42 8.64 3.99
CA LYS A 124 24.57 7.72 3.89
C LYS A 124 24.28 6.55 2.95
N ALA A 125 23.06 6.01 2.96
CA ALA A 125 22.63 5.00 2.00
C ALA A 125 22.64 5.52 0.56
N GLY A 126 22.17 6.76 0.34
CA GLY A 126 22.22 7.42 -0.97
C GLY A 126 23.65 7.66 -1.48
N LEU A 127 24.58 8.06 -0.60
CA LEU A 127 26.00 8.22 -0.93
C LEU A 127 26.67 6.90 -1.36
N ALA A 128 26.22 5.78 -0.79
CA ALA A 128 26.80 4.48 -1.08
C ALA A 128 26.47 3.97 -2.48
N ILE A 129 25.49 4.57 -3.16
CA ILE A 129 25.07 4.22 -4.52
C ILE A 129 25.77 5.14 -5.52
N GLN A 130 26.59 4.55 -6.38
CA GLN A 130 27.44 5.25 -7.34
C GLN A 130 27.01 4.99 -8.78
N GLN A 131 26.31 3.88 -9.05
CA GLN A 131 25.96 3.47 -10.41
C GLN A 131 24.56 3.92 -10.87
N LEU A 132 23.75 4.48 -9.96
CA LEU A 132 22.38 4.95 -10.23
C LEU A 132 22.18 6.38 -9.75
N ASP A 133 21.27 7.09 -10.40
CA ASP A 133 20.77 8.36 -9.86
C ASP A 133 19.91 8.09 -8.62
N ALA A 134 20.51 8.27 -7.44
CA ALA A 134 19.86 7.99 -6.16
C ALA A 134 19.24 9.24 -5.54
N THR A 135 17.96 9.17 -5.16
CA THR A 135 17.29 10.18 -4.33
C THR A 135 16.77 9.53 -3.05
N ALA A 136 16.96 10.21 -1.93
CA ALA A 136 16.60 9.70 -0.61
C ALA A 136 15.38 10.45 -0.06
N HIS A 137 14.40 9.71 0.46
CA HIS A 137 13.11 10.24 0.89
C HIS A 137 12.80 9.82 2.32
N PHE A 138 12.74 10.79 3.23
CA PHE A 138 12.12 10.57 4.54
C PHE A 138 10.61 10.72 4.38
N VAL A 139 9.84 9.72 4.82
CA VAL A 139 8.39 9.69 4.68
C VAL A 139 7.72 9.51 6.04
N SER A 140 6.69 10.31 6.31
CA SER A 140 5.93 10.21 7.56
C SER A 140 4.50 10.71 7.42
N ASN A 141 3.58 10.25 8.28
CA ASN A 141 2.24 10.82 8.42
C ASN A 141 2.26 12.24 9.04
N ALA A 142 3.24 12.51 9.90
CA ALA A 142 3.49 13.82 10.48
C ALA A 142 4.38 14.68 9.58
N GLY A 143 4.12 15.99 9.57
CA GLY A 143 4.97 16.99 8.92
C GLY A 143 6.30 17.23 9.64
N CYS A 144 7.19 17.98 9.01
CA CYS A 144 8.48 18.38 9.57
C CYS A 144 8.45 19.86 9.95
N ASP A 145 8.61 20.20 11.24
CA ASP A 145 8.68 21.58 11.73
C ASP A 145 10.04 22.20 11.37
N LEU A 146 10.20 22.52 10.08
CA LEU A 146 11.42 23.05 9.50
C LEU A 146 11.06 24.28 8.66
N PRO A 147 11.64 25.45 8.94
CA PRO A 147 11.35 26.65 8.15
C PRO A 147 11.88 26.54 6.72
N LEU A 148 11.13 27.12 5.79
CA LEU A 148 11.47 27.14 4.36
C LEU A 148 12.03 28.51 3.95
N ALA A 149 12.90 28.51 2.94
CA ALA A 149 13.45 29.74 2.38
C ALA A 149 12.37 30.66 1.77
N ALA A 150 11.35 30.07 1.13
CA ALA A 150 10.26 30.78 0.46
C ALA A 150 9.12 31.24 1.41
N SER A 151 9.32 31.14 2.73
CA SER A 151 8.34 31.28 3.83
C SER A 151 7.54 30.02 4.17
N GLY A 152 7.02 29.97 5.40
CA GLY A 152 6.27 28.82 5.93
C GLY A 152 7.16 27.70 6.48
N THR A 153 6.54 26.53 6.71
CA THR A 153 7.21 25.34 7.25
C THR A 153 6.99 24.14 6.34
N ALA A 154 7.98 23.24 6.30
CA ALA A 154 7.90 21.97 5.59
C ALA A 154 6.70 21.11 6.05
N SER A 155 6.21 21.31 7.27
CA SER A 155 5.08 20.55 7.81
C SER A 155 3.76 20.80 7.08
N SER A 156 3.64 21.96 6.43
CA SER A 156 2.48 22.31 5.60
C SER A 156 2.49 21.62 4.23
N LEU A 157 3.65 21.19 3.74
CA LEU A 157 3.83 20.61 2.40
C LEU A 157 3.71 19.08 2.40
N LEU A 158 3.34 18.51 1.26
CA LEU A 158 3.39 17.05 1.03
C LEU A 158 4.81 16.57 0.65
N LYS A 159 5.61 17.45 0.06
CA LYS A 159 7.00 17.20 -0.30
C LYS A 159 7.77 18.52 -0.22
N CYS A 160 8.97 18.48 0.35
CA CYS A 160 9.99 19.51 0.18
C CYS A 160 11.37 18.86 0.05
N LEU A 161 12.27 19.52 -0.67
CA LEU A 161 13.68 19.14 -0.73
C LEU A 161 14.42 19.78 0.46
N ALA A 162 15.45 19.11 0.95
CA ALA A 162 16.30 19.67 2.00
C ALA A 162 17.01 20.95 1.55
N SER A 163 17.20 21.15 0.24
CA SER A 163 17.72 22.39 -0.35
C SER A 163 16.76 23.58 -0.26
N GLU A 164 15.48 23.35 0.05
CA GLU A 164 14.45 24.40 0.16
C GLU A 164 14.30 24.95 1.59
N LEU A 165 15.00 24.35 2.55
CA LEU A 165 15.05 24.85 3.93
C LEU A 165 15.67 26.25 3.98
N ASP A 166 15.34 27.02 5.03
CA ASP A 166 16.02 28.29 5.24
C ASP A 166 17.54 28.11 5.39
N SER A 167 18.28 29.17 5.10
CA SER A 167 19.74 29.14 5.00
C SER A 167 20.44 28.68 6.28
N SER A 168 19.85 28.92 7.46
CA SER A 168 20.45 28.51 8.73
C SER A 168 20.33 26.99 8.96
N HIS A 169 19.19 26.41 8.61
CA HIS A 169 18.99 24.95 8.68
C HIS A 169 19.74 24.23 7.57
N ALA A 170 19.71 24.75 6.34
CA ALA A 170 20.43 24.19 5.21
C ALA A 170 21.94 24.13 5.47
N SER A 171 22.56 25.23 5.95
CA SER A 171 23.99 25.23 6.28
C SER A 171 24.35 24.25 7.40
N LEU A 172 23.56 24.18 8.48
CA LEU A 172 23.82 23.21 9.55
C LEU A 172 23.67 21.76 9.08
N LEU A 173 22.69 21.50 8.21
CA LEU A 173 22.50 20.18 7.64
C LEU A 173 23.67 19.80 6.74
N THR A 174 24.13 20.71 5.87
CA THR A 174 25.33 20.52 5.04
C THR A 174 26.57 20.26 5.90
N GLU A 175 26.80 21.03 6.97
CA GLU A 175 27.90 20.81 7.91
C GLU A 175 27.84 19.41 8.53
N GLY A 176 26.64 18.95 8.92
CA GLY A 176 26.46 17.62 9.51
C GLY A 176 26.62 16.48 8.51
N LEU A 177 26.01 16.59 7.34
CA LEU A 177 26.08 15.55 6.30
C LEU A 177 27.47 15.43 5.70
N ALA A 178 28.26 16.51 5.64
CA ALA A 178 29.65 16.46 5.20
C ALA A 178 30.51 15.50 6.05
N LEU A 179 30.14 15.26 7.32
CA LEU A 179 30.81 14.29 8.18
C LEU A 179 30.64 12.84 7.71
N LEU A 180 29.64 12.56 6.87
CA LEU A 180 29.35 11.22 6.34
C LEU A 180 30.13 10.89 5.07
N HIS A 181 30.77 11.88 4.45
CA HIS A 181 31.57 11.68 3.25
C HIS A 181 32.92 11.03 3.59
N ALA A 182 33.38 10.13 2.72
CA ALA A 182 34.71 9.56 2.81
C ALA A 182 35.79 10.61 2.51
N THR A 183 35.51 11.53 1.59
CA THR A 183 36.41 12.60 1.19
C THR A 183 36.09 13.88 1.97
N PRO A 184 37.03 14.37 2.81
CA PRO A 184 36.86 15.67 3.45
C PRO A 184 36.70 16.77 2.39
N SER A 185 35.80 17.73 2.64
CA SER A 185 35.47 18.87 1.74
C SER A 185 34.54 18.56 0.57
N GLU A 186 34.08 17.32 0.37
CA GLU A 186 32.97 17.06 -0.55
C GLU A 186 31.70 17.74 -0.02
N ILE A 187 30.97 18.41 -0.92
CA ILE A 187 29.81 19.22 -0.56
C ILE A 187 28.55 18.36 -0.69
N PRO A 188 27.78 18.18 0.40
CA PRO A 188 26.50 17.48 0.32
C PRO A 188 25.52 18.10 -0.66
N ASP A 189 24.91 17.27 -1.51
CA ASP A 189 23.83 17.70 -2.39
C ASP A 189 22.46 17.51 -1.72
N LEU A 190 21.95 18.61 -1.15
CA LEU A 190 20.65 18.61 -0.47
C LEU A 190 19.46 18.44 -1.43
N LYS A 191 19.64 18.51 -2.75
CA LYS A 191 18.56 18.25 -3.72
C LYS A 191 18.22 16.77 -3.81
N ARG A 192 19.14 15.89 -3.42
CA ARG A 192 18.98 14.43 -3.40
C ARG A 192 18.30 13.93 -2.13
N LEU A 193 17.86 14.83 -1.25
CA LEU A 193 17.17 14.50 -0.01
C LEU A 193 15.80 15.20 0.03
N ALA A 194 14.74 14.41 0.12
CA ALA A 194 13.37 14.89 0.23
C ALA A 194 12.74 14.52 1.57
N LEU A 195 11.92 15.43 2.11
CA LEU A 195 11.03 15.19 3.24
C LEU A 195 9.60 15.12 2.70
N ARG A 196 8.89 14.03 2.99
CA ARG A 196 7.56 13.75 2.45
C ARG A 196 6.57 13.51 3.57
N LYS A 197 5.42 14.16 3.47
CA LYS A 197 4.26 13.91 4.30
C LYS A 197 3.26 13.06 3.52
N THR A 198 2.89 11.91 4.06
CA THR A 198 1.80 11.08 3.53
C THR A 198 0.49 11.39 4.25
N THR A 199 -0.62 11.26 3.54
CA THR A 199 -1.98 11.35 4.11
C THR A 199 -2.42 10.05 4.79
N LEU A 200 -1.58 9.00 4.74
CA LEU A 200 -1.81 7.74 5.42
C LEU A 200 -1.93 7.98 6.94
N HIS A 201 -3.09 7.63 7.51
CA HIS A 201 -3.33 7.78 8.93
C HIS A 201 -2.74 6.58 9.70
N PRO A 202 -2.03 6.78 10.83
CA PRO A 202 -1.29 5.73 11.51
C PRO A 202 -2.16 4.63 12.13
N ASP A 203 -3.40 4.93 12.53
CA ASP A 203 -4.28 3.96 13.19
C ASP A 203 -5.16 3.14 12.24
N ASN A 204 -5.38 3.63 11.03
CA ASN A 204 -6.26 3.01 10.02
C ASN A 204 -5.67 3.17 8.60
N PRO A 205 -4.40 2.77 8.39
CA PRO A 205 -3.73 2.96 7.10
C PRO A 205 -4.42 2.23 5.94
N HIS A 206 -5.09 1.10 6.24
CA HIS A 206 -5.84 0.31 5.27
C HIS A 206 -6.97 1.09 4.56
N LEU A 207 -7.58 2.09 5.21
CA LEU A 207 -8.72 2.81 4.61
C LEU A 207 -8.30 3.64 3.39
N LEU A 208 -7.14 4.31 3.46
CA LEU A 208 -6.65 5.09 2.33
C LEU A 208 -6.22 4.18 1.18
N ALA A 209 -5.56 3.05 1.49
CA ALA A 209 -5.18 2.05 0.50
C ALA A 209 -6.42 1.45 -0.21
N LEU A 210 -7.46 1.12 0.54
CA LEU A 210 -8.75 0.66 -0.01
C LEU A 210 -9.40 1.71 -0.91
N GLY A 211 -9.43 2.98 -0.49
CA GLY A 211 -9.96 4.07 -1.30
C GLY A 211 -9.19 4.24 -2.61
N ALA A 212 -7.86 4.21 -2.56
CA ALA A 212 -7.01 4.33 -3.75
C ALA A 212 -7.20 3.15 -4.72
N ALA A 213 -7.24 1.92 -4.23
CA ALA A 213 -7.52 0.74 -5.06
C ALA A 213 -8.93 0.78 -5.64
N THR A 214 -9.93 1.18 -4.86
CA THR A 214 -11.31 1.34 -5.34
C THR A 214 -11.37 2.33 -6.50
N ALA A 215 -10.70 3.48 -6.38
CA ALA A 215 -10.64 4.48 -7.43
C ALA A 215 -9.94 3.94 -8.70
N TYR A 216 -8.77 3.31 -8.55
CA TYR A 216 -8.02 2.72 -9.65
C TYR A 216 -8.83 1.64 -10.38
N LEU A 217 -9.39 0.68 -9.65
CA LEU A 217 -10.18 -0.41 -10.22
C LEU A 217 -11.46 0.13 -10.87
N SER A 218 -12.17 1.07 -10.25
CA SER A 218 -13.37 1.66 -10.86
C SER A 218 -13.08 2.32 -12.22
N LYS A 219 -11.90 2.92 -12.37
CA LYS A 219 -11.46 3.60 -13.59
C LYS A 219 -10.93 2.63 -14.66
N HIS A 220 -10.15 1.63 -14.26
CA HIS A 220 -9.39 0.79 -15.19
C HIS A 220 -9.91 -0.64 -15.34
N LEU A 221 -10.59 -1.15 -14.32
CA LEU A 221 -11.15 -2.51 -14.21
C LEU A 221 -12.55 -2.43 -13.55
N PRO A 222 -13.52 -1.73 -14.16
CA PRO A 222 -14.81 -1.44 -13.51
C PRO A 222 -15.55 -2.72 -13.09
N ALA A 223 -15.41 -3.78 -13.88
CA ALA A 223 -15.93 -5.12 -13.59
C ALA A 223 -15.17 -5.85 -12.46
N SER A 224 -14.21 -5.23 -11.77
CA SER A 224 -13.52 -5.78 -10.60
C SER A 224 -13.51 -4.78 -9.44
N ALA A 225 -14.19 -3.64 -9.56
CA ALA A 225 -14.15 -2.56 -8.58
C ALA A 225 -14.63 -2.99 -7.18
N GLY A 226 -15.63 -3.89 -7.12
CA GLY A 226 -16.13 -4.46 -5.87
C GLY A 226 -15.11 -5.36 -5.13
N GLN A 227 -14.00 -5.72 -5.79
CA GLN A 227 -12.97 -6.61 -5.25
C GLN A 227 -11.78 -5.85 -4.63
N ALA A 228 -11.86 -4.51 -4.54
CA ALA A 228 -10.76 -3.67 -4.07
C ALA A 228 -10.20 -4.09 -2.70
N LYS A 229 -11.07 -4.50 -1.76
CA LYS A 229 -10.62 -4.98 -0.45
C LYS A 229 -9.82 -6.27 -0.55
N ALA A 230 -10.34 -7.28 -1.27
CA ALA A 230 -9.63 -8.55 -1.44
C ALA A 230 -8.27 -8.33 -2.11
N PHE A 231 -8.22 -7.43 -3.10
CA PHE A 231 -6.98 -7.03 -3.76
C PHE A 231 -5.97 -6.41 -2.78
N ILE A 232 -6.40 -5.44 -1.96
CA ILE A 232 -5.55 -4.82 -0.94
C ILE A 232 -5.08 -5.82 0.12
N ASP A 233 -5.97 -6.68 0.61
CA ASP A 233 -5.63 -7.71 1.60
C ASP A 233 -4.58 -8.69 1.04
N ALA A 234 -4.74 -9.12 -0.21
CA ALA A 234 -3.79 -9.99 -0.90
C ALA A 234 -2.41 -9.31 -1.07
N LEU A 235 -2.38 -8.06 -1.55
CA LEU A 235 -1.15 -7.28 -1.64
C LEU A 235 -0.48 -7.13 -0.28
N PHE A 236 -1.25 -6.81 0.76
CA PHE A 236 -0.72 -6.65 2.11
C PHE A 236 -0.06 -7.94 2.61
N VAL A 237 -0.68 -9.10 2.42
CA VAL A 237 -0.10 -10.41 2.77
C VAL A 237 1.19 -10.66 2.00
N GLN A 238 1.18 -10.42 0.68
CA GLN A 238 2.35 -10.63 -0.17
C GLN A 238 3.52 -9.73 0.23
N LEU A 239 3.30 -8.41 0.33
CA LEU A 239 4.36 -7.46 0.71
C LEU A 239 4.86 -7.69 2.14
N SER A 240 3.98 -8.14 3.04
CA SER A 240 4.39 -8.51 4.40
C SER A 240 5.30 -9.73 4.43
N ALA A 241 5.14 -10.68 3.51
CA ALA A 241 6.03 -11.82 3.39
C ALA A 241 7.43 -11.42 2.88
N LEU A 242 7.51 -10.47 1.94
CA LEU A 242 8.76 -9.99 1.35
C LEU A 242 9.70 -9.33 2.38
N GLY A 243 9.15 -8.59 3.33
CA GLY A 243 9.96 -7.95 4.37
C GLY A 243 10.33 -8.85 5.56
N ARG A 244 9.72 -10.03 5.72
CA ARG A 244 10.06 -10.95 6.82
C ARG A 244 11.17 -11.95 6.49
N GLN A 245 11.73 -11.89 5.28
CA GLN A 245 12.71 -12.87 4.82
C GLN A 245 14.07 -12.68 5.52
N THR A 246 14.41 -13.64 6.38
CA THR A 246 15.71 -13.72 7.07
C THR A 246 16.69 -14.66 6.39
N GLU A 247 16.27 -15.35 5.33
CA GLU A 247 17.14 -16.23 4.56
C GLU A 247 18.30 -15.44 3.95
N PRO A 248 19.54 -15.97 4.00
CA PRO A 248 20.66 -15.39 3.28
C PRO A 248 20.36 -15.35 1.77
N VAL A 249 20.72 -14.25 1.12
CA VAL A 249 20.62 -14.10 -0.34
C VAL A 249 22.02 -14.10 -0.93
N THR A 250 22.22 -14.83 -2.04
CA THR A 250 23.55 -15.04 -2.65
C THR A 250 23.76 -14.29 -3.96
N SER A 251 22.70 -13.68 -4.49
CA SER A 251 22.74 -12.90 -5.73
C SER A 251 21.62 -11.87 -5.76
N PHE A 252 21.73 -10.88 -6.66
CA PHE A 252 20.64 -9.93 -6.89
C PHE A 252 19.35 -10.61 -7.35
N ARG A 253 19.45 -11.65 -8.21
CA ARG A 253 18.28 -12.42 -8.65
C ARG A 253 17.53 -13.03 -7.47
N GLU A 254 18.27 -13.55 -6.49
CA GLU A 254 17.68 -14.10 -5.28
C GLU A 254 17.12 -13.02 -4.36
N LEU A 255 17.82 -11.90 -4.20
CA LEU A 255 17.33 -10.73 -3.48
C LEU A 255 15.98 -10.26 -4.05
N ARG A 256 15.89 -10.08 -5.38
CA ARG A 256 14.65 -9.72 -6.07
C ARG A 256 13.55 -10.76 -5.84
N ARG A 257 13.86 -12.06 -5.93
CA ARG A 257 12.88 -13.13 -5.66
C ARG A 257 12.34 -13.10 -4.22
N GLN A 258 13.22 -12.86 -3.24
CA GLN A 258 12.83 -12.95 -1.83
C GLN A 258 12.23 -11.64 -1.30
N ARG A 259 12.66 -10.49 -1.81
CA ARG A 259 12.35 -9.17 -1.25
C ARG A 259 11.80 -8.16 -2.25
N GLY A 260 11.59 -8.57 -3.50
CA GLY A 260 11.17 -7.69 -4.59
C GLY A 260 9.68 -7.77 -4.91
N TYR A 261 9.13 -6.67 -5.41
CA TYR A 261 7.82 -6.59 -6.04
C TYR A 261 7.85 -5.65 -7.25
N SER A 262 7.48 -6.16 -8.41
CA SER A 262 7.62 -5.52 -9.71
C SER A 262 6.29 -5.11 -10.34
N ILE A 263 6.35 -4.33 -11.42
CA ILE A 263 5.17 -4.04 -12.23
C ILE A 263 4.56 -5.32 -12.83
N ALA A 264 5.39 -6.30 -13.19
CA ALA A 264 4.94 -7.55 -13.78
C ALA A 264 4.13 -8.38 -12.77
N GLU A 265 4.54 -8.38 -11.49
CA GLU A 265 3.78 -9.01 -10.40
C GLU A 265 2.47 -8.26 -10.13
N LEU A 266 2.47 -6.93 -10.19
CA LEU A 266 1.23 -6.15 -10.11
C LEU A 266 0.28 -6.47 -11.27
N ASP A 267 0.78 -6.52 -12.50
CA ASP A 267 -0.02 -6.82 -13.67
C ASP A 267 -0.57 -8.24 -13.65
N ALA A 268 0.20 -9.21 -13.15
CA ALA A 268 -0.27 -10.56 -12.89
C ALA A 268 -1.39 -10.55 -11.84
N ALA A 269 -1.22 -9.89 -10.69
CA ALA A 269 -2.24 -9.79 -9.66
C ALA A 269 -3.53 -9.11 -10.15
N LEU A 270 -3.41 -8.07 -10.97
CA LEU A 270 -4.55 -7.41 -11.61
C LEU A 270 -5.21 -8.30 -12.68
N ALA A 271 -4.44 -9.09 -13.42
CA ALA A 271 -4.98 -10.05 -14.39
C ALA A 271 -5.73 -11.19 -13.70
N ASP A 272 -5.18 -11.73 -12.62
CA ASP A 272 -5.84 -12.72 -11.77
C ASP A 272 -7.17 -12.18 -11.22
N LEU A 273 -7.19 -10.92 -10.78
CA LEU A 273 -8.41 -10.24 -10.33
C LEU A 273 -9.48 -10.15 -11.42
N LYS A 274 -9.11 -10.02 -12.71
CA LYS A 274 -10.06 -10.08 -13.83
C LYS A 274 -10.59 -11.49 -14.05
N GLY A 275 -9.78 -12.51 -13.74
CA GLY A 275 -10.17 -13.91 -13.82
C GLY A 275 -11.15 -14.33 -12.72
N VAL A 276 -11.19 -13.59 -11.60
CA VAL A 276 -12.17 -13.79 -10.53
C VAL A 276 -13.51 -13.14 -10.93
N PRO A 277 -14.59 -13.92 -11.12
CA PRO A 277 -15.89 -13.41 -11.55
C PRO A 277 -16.37 -12.29 -10.62
N ASP A 278 -16.67 -11.12 -11.18
CA ASP A 278 -17.45 -10.13 -10.43
C ASP A 278 -18.87 -10.63 -10.30
N LEU A 279 -19.13 -11.15 -9.11
CA LEU A 279 -20.41 -11.69 -8.73
C LEU A 279 -21.54 -10.67 -8.97
N LYS A 280 -21.26 -9.36 -8.87
CA LYS A 280 -22.26 -8.33 -9.16
C LYS A 280 -22.68 -8.32 -10.63
N LEU A 281 -21.74 -8.45 -11.56
CA LEU A 281 -22.04 -8.50 -13.00
C LEU A 281 -22.93 -9.71 -13.34
N HIS A 282 -22.62 -10.86 -12.74
CA HIS A 282 -23.40 -12.09 -12.92
C HIS A 282 -24.78 -11.95 -12.28
N LEU A 283 -24.87 -11.36 -11.09
CA LEU A 283 -26.14 -11.07 -10.42
C LEU A 283 -27.02 -10.15 -11.26
N ASP A 284 -26.46 -9.08 -11.83
CA ASP A 284 -27.20 -8.16 -12.71
C ASP A 284 -27.76 -8.92 -13.92
N SER A 285 -26.99 -9.85 -14.50
CA SER A 285 -27.43 -10.69 -15.62
C SER A 285 -28.56 -11.65 -15.23
N VAL A 286 -28.45 -12.31 -14.07
CA VAL A 286 -29.50 -13.20 -13.55
C VAL A 286 -30.77 -12.40 -13.22
N LEU A 287 -30.65 -11.22 -12.63
CA LEU A 287 -31.80 -10.35 -12.33
C LEU A 287 -32.53 -9.92 -13.60
N VAL A 288 -31.82 -9.64 -14.70
CA VAL A 288 -32.43 -9.37 -16.00
C VAL A 288 -33.21 -10.59 -16.50
N ALA A 289 -32.66 -11.80 -16.37
CA ALA A 289 -33.39 -13.02 -16.72
C ALA A 289 -34.64 -13.23 -15.84
N LEU A 290 -34.55 -12.97 -14.54
CA LEU A 290 -35.69 -13.08 -13.62
C LEU A 290 -36.80 -12.06 -13.94
N LEU A 291 -36.47 -10.85 -14.42
CA LEU A 291 -37.47 -9.90 -14.92
C LEU A 291 -38.25 -10.47 -16.11
N LEU A 292 -37.57 -11.19 -17.01
CA LEU A 292 -38.22 -11.89 -18.13
C LEU A 292 -39.10 -13.05 -17.65
N GLU A 293 -38.75 -13.68 -16.52
CA GLU A 293 -39.58 -14.71 -15.87
C GLU A 293 -40.74 -14.13 -15.03
N GLY A 294 -40.89 -12.80 -14.96
CA GLY A 294 -42.00 -12.14 -14.28
C GLY A 294 -41.69 -11.54 -12.91
N LEU A 295 -40.41 -11.42 -12.53
CA LEU A 295 -40.01 -10.67 -11.34
C LEU A 295 -40.46 -9.21 -11.49
N SER A 296 -41.14 -8.66 -10.47
CA SER A 296 -41.61 -7.28 -10.55
C SER A 296 -40.43 -6.29 -10.45
N PRO A 297 -40.46 -5.16 -11.19
CA PRO A 297 -39.40 -4.14 -11.10
C PRO A 297 -39.20 -3.59 -9.68
N LEU A 298 -40.27 -3.47 -8.89
CA LEU A 298 -40.19 -3.04 -7.49
C LEU A 298 -39.49 -4.07 -6.60
N MET A 299 -39.75 -5.36 -6.82
CA MET A 299 -39.05 -6.42 -6.11
C MET A 299 -37.57 -6.48 -6.50
N ARG A 300 -37.24 -6.20 -7.76
CA ARG A 300 -35.83 -6.05 -8.18
C ARG A 300 -35.12 -4.95 -7.40
N ILE A 301 -35.73 -3.77 -7.24
CA ILE A 301 -35.12 -2.67 -6.46
C ILE A 301 -34.86 -3.09 -5.01
N THR A 302 -35.80 -3.81 -4.37
CA THR A 302 -35.60 -4.26 -2.98
C THR A 302 -34.55 -5.37 -2.88
N ILE A 303 -34.44 -6.24 -3.88
CA ILE A 303 -33.35 -7.22 -3.98
C ILE A 303 -32.00 -6.51 -4.18
N ASP A 304 -31.92 -5.51 -5.04
CA ASP A 304 -30.70 -4.72 -5.27
C ASP A 304 -30.20 -4.05 -3.98
N ILE A 305 -31.11 -3.53 -3.15
CA ILE A 305 -30.79 -3.01 -1.81
C ILE A 305 -30.23 -4.12 -0.91
N GLY A 306 -30.83 -5.31 -0.92
CA GLY A 306 -30.33 -6.47 -0.18
C GLY A 306 -28.95 -6.93 -0.63
N ILE A 307 -28.70 -6.93 -1.95
CA ILE A 307 -27.41 -7.27 -2.54
C ILE A 307 -26.34 -6.24 -2.13
N ALA A 308 -26.67 -4.95 -2.19
CA ALA A 308 -25.77 -3.89 -1.75
C ALA A 308 -25.43 -4.01 -0.26
N LYS A 309 -26.41 -4.35 0.58
CA LYS A 309 -26.21 -4.62 2.02
C LYS A 309 -25.26 -5.80 2.24
N TYR A 310 -25.46 -6.91 1.53
CA TYR A 310 -24.57 -8.08 1.61
C TYR A 310 -23.12 -7.72 1.26
N PHE A 311 -22.90 -7.05 0.13
CA PHE A 311 -21.55 -6.67 -0.28
C PHE A 311 -20.92 -5.63 0.64
N SER A 312 -21.71 -4.71 1.20
CA SER A 312 -21.24 -3.76 2.21
C SER A 312 -20.77 -4.47 3.49
N ALA A 313 -21.52 -5.47 3.97
CA ALA A 313 -21.11 -6.32 5.10
C ALA A 313 -19.84 -7.13 4.78
N LEU A 314 -19.75 -7.69 3.57
CA LEU A 314 -18.55 -8.41 3.10
C LEU A 314 -17.31 -7.51 3.07
N VAL A 315 -17.45 -6.27 2.58
CA VAL A 315 -16.36 -5.30 2.53
C VAL A 315 -16.00 -4.79 3.93
N SER A 316 -16.97 -4.49 4.78
CA SER A 316 -16.70 -4.05 6.15
C SER A 316 -16.15 -5.16 7.04
N GLY A 317 -16.34 -6.44 6.67
CA GLY A 317 -15.97 -7.59 7.47
C GLY A 317 -16.84 -7.77 8.73
N VAL A 318 -17.93 -7.03 8.84
CA VAL A 318 -18.85 -7.06 9.98
C VAL A 318 -20.11 -7.80 9.58
N TRP A 319 -20.35 -8.94 10.23
CA TRP A 319 -21.56 -9.74 10.04
C TRP A 319 -22.26 -9.95 11.39
N GLY A 320 -23.59 -9.85 11.41
CA GLY A 320 -24.37 -10.27 12.57
C GLY A 320 -24.43 -11.79 12.71
N THR A 321 -24.61 -12.32 13.92
CA THR A 321 -24.76 -13.76 14.15
C THR A 321 -25.95 -14.35 13.39
N ASP A 322 -27.08 -13.64 13.38
CA ASP A 322 -28.30 -14.08 12.67
C ASP A 322 -28.12 -14.01 11.14
N GLU A 323 -27.27 -13.10 10.68
CA GLU A 323 -26.95 -12.90 9.27
C GLU A 323 -26.02 -14.01 8.76
N LEU A 324 -25.02 -14.41 9.55
CA LEU A 324 -24.19 -15.57 9.26
C LEU A 324 -25.02 -16.85 9.18
N ALA A 325 -25.99 -17.03 10.08
CA ALA A 325 -26.90 -18.17 10.05
C ALA A 325 -27.77 -18.17 8.78
N LEU A 326 -28.29 -17.01 8.37
CA LEU A 326 -29.02 -16.87 7.10
C LEU A 326 -28.14 -17.25 5.90
N ILE A 327 -26.88 -16.78 5.88
CA ILE A 327 -25.95 -17.10 4.80
C ILE A 327 -25.70 -18.60 4.72
N ASP A 328 -25.48 -19.27 5.85
CA ASP A 328 -25.27 -20.72 5.89
C ASP A 328 -26.46 -21.50 5.31
N GLU A 329 -27.69 -21.11 5.65
CA GLU A 329 -28.90 -21.71 5.07
C GLU A 329 -29.03 -21.44 3.55
N CYS A 330 -28.72 -20.23 3.10
CA CYS A 330 -28.70 -19.91 1.67
C CYS A 330 -27.61 -20.70 0.91
N VAL A 331 -26.44 -20.93 1.52
CA VAL A 331 -25.36 -21.74 0.92
C VAL A 331 -25.81 -23.19 0.73
N LYS A 332 -26.49 -23.78 1.72
CA LYS A 332 -27.02 -25.16 1.64
C LYS A 332 -28.09 -25.31 0.56
N ALA A 333 -28.90 -24.29 0.35
CA ALA A 333 -30.00 -24.30 -0.62
C ALA A 333 -29.53 -24.10 -2.08
N ALA A 334 -28.47 -23.34 -2.28
CA ALA A 334 -28.03 -22.90 -3.61
C ALA A 334 -27.77 -24.03 -4.64
N PRO A 335 -27.13 -25.17 -4.31
CA PRO A 335 -26.85 -26.23 -5.29
C PRO A 335 -28.11 -26.80 -5.96
N ALA A 336 -29.23 -26.91 -5.23
CA ALA A 336 -30.48 -27.45 -5.76
C ALA A 336 -31.13 -26.53 -6.81
N LEU A 337 -30.77 -25.24 -6.81
CA LEU A 337 -31.36 -24.23 -7.69
C LEU A 337 -30.61 -24.08 -9.02
N MET A 338 -29.38 -24.60 -9.15
CA MET A 338 -28.58 -24.45 -10.37
C MET A 338 -29.18 -25.13 -11.61
N GLY A 339 -29.99 -26.17 -11.41
CA GLY A 339 -30.67 -26.89 -12.49
C GLY A 339 -32.15 -26.51 -12.65
N ALA A 340 -32.65 -25.54 -11.90
CA ALA A 340 -34.07 -25.19 -11.91
C ALA A 340 -34.41 -24.33 -13.14
N ALA A 341 -35.43 -24.75 -13.89
CA ALA A 341 -36.01 -23.97 -14.98
C ALA A 341 -37.55 -24.13 -14.95
N PRO A 342 -38.34 -23.05 -14.80
CA PRO A 342 -37.93 -21.66 -14.57
C PRO A 342 -37.31 -21.44 -13.18
N LEU A 343 -36.35 -20.51 -13.08
CA LEU A 343 -35.59 -20.27 -11.85
C LEU A 343 -36.37 -19.48 -10.80
N LEU A 344 -37.21 -18.53 -11.22
CA LEU A 344 -37.94 -17.62 -10.33
C LEU A 344 -38.91 -18.36 -9.38
N PRO A 345 -39.73 -19.33 -9.82
CA PRO A 345 -40.61 -20.07 -8.90
C PRO A 345 -39.83 -20.93 -7.90
N ALA A 346 -38.71 -21.54 -8.32
CA ALA A 346 -37.87 -22.33 -7.45
C ALA A 346 -37.19 -21.46 -6.37
N LEU A 347 -36.65 -20.30 -6.77
CA LEU A 347 -36.15 -19.29 -5.84
C LEU A 347 -37.26 -18.84 -4.88
N GLY A 348 -38.46 -18.55 -5.38
CA GLY A 348 -39.59 -18.12 -4.56
C GLY A 348 -39.95 -19.13 -3.47
N ALA A 349 -40.06 -20.41 -3.81
CA ALA A 349 -40.36 -21.48 -2.85
C ALA A 349 -39.29 -21.58 -1.76
N GLU A 350 -38.03 -21.49 -2.15
CA GLU A 350 -36.92 -21.62 -1.21
C GLU A 350 -36.74 -20.38 -0.33
N VAL A 351 -37.02 -19.19 -0.86
CA VAL A 351 -37.07 -17.94 -0.09
C VAL A 351 -38.17 -18.00 0.97
N GLU A 352 -39.35 -18.53 0.66
CA GLU A 352 -40.42 -18.72 1.65
C GLU A 352 -39.97 -19.66 2.78
N ARG A 353 -39.32 -20.77 2.42
CA ARG A 353 -38.79 -21.75 3.39
C ARG A 353 -37.74 -21.12 4.31
N ILE A 354 -36.75 -20.43 3.74
CA ILE A 354 -35.66 -19.83 4.50
C ILE A 354 -36.16 -18.64 5.33
N ALA A 355 -37.04 -17.79 4.79
CA ALA A 355 -37.59 -16.65 5.52
C ALA A 355 -38.40 -17.07 6.76
N ALA A 356 -39.06 -18.23 6.72
CA ALA A 356 -39.72 -18.80 7.89
C ALA A 356 -38.75 -19.17 9.03
N LEU A 357 -37.51 -19.55 8.70
CA LEU A 357 -36.45 -19.86 9.67
C LEU A 357 -35.73 -18.61 10.18
N HIS A 358 -35.76 -17.52 9.41
CA HIS A 358 -35.05 -16.27 9.69
C HIS A 358 -36.01 -15.06 9.73
N PRO A 359 -36.97 -15.01 10.68
CA PRO A 359 -38.05 -14.01 10.69
C PRO A 359 -37.57 -12.56 10.91
N ALA A 360 -36.32 -12.38 11.36
CA ALA A 360 -35.68 -11.06 11.49
C ALA A 360 -35.39 -10.39 10.14
N PHE A 361 -35.38 -11.14 9.05
CA PHE A 361 -35.03 -10.66 7.72
C PHE A 361 -36.26 -10.53 6.83
N LYS A 362 -36.30 -9.48 6.01
CA LYS A 362 -37.36 -9.34 5.00
C LYS A 362 -37.16 -10.40 3.93
N LYS A 363 -38.26 -10.90 3.35
CA LYS A 363 -38.20 -11.87 2.23
C LYS A 363 -37.32 -11.40 1.07
N ALA A 364 -37.32 -10.11 0.76
CA ALA A 364 -36.45 -9.56 -0.28
C ALA A 364 -34.95 -9.62 0.07
N GLU A 365 -34.60 -9.52 1.37
CA GLU A 365 -33.21 -9.71 1.83
C GLU A 365 -32.82 -11.19 1.75
N VAL A 366 -33.70 -12.10 2.19
CA VAL A 366 -33.49 -13.56 2.03
C VAL A 366 -33.31 -13.92 0.54
N PHE A 367 -34.16 -13.35 -0.33
CA PHE A 367 -34.05 -13.51 -1.78
C PHE A 367 -32.69 -13.05 -2.29
N ALA A 368 -32.26 -11.84 -1.93
CA ALA A 368 -30.95 -11.32 -2.32
C ALA A 368 -29.82 -12.26 -1.90
N TYR A 369 -29.83 -12.72 -0.65
CA TYR A 369 -28.75 -13.54 -0.08
C TYR A 369 -28.70 -14.92 -0.74
N LEU A 370 -29.86 -15.52 -1.01
CA LEU A 370 -29.97 -16.78 -1.74
C LEU A 370 -29.49 -16.62 -3.19
N LEU A 371 -29.92 -15.57 -3.88
CA LEU A 371 -29.53 -15.29 -5.26
C LEU A 371 -28.01 -15.10 -5.40
N ILE A 372 -27.38 -14.44 -4.43
CA ILE A 372 -25.92 -14.32 -4.32
C ILE A 372 -25.26 -15.71 -4.26
N GLN A 373 -25.74 -16.62 -3.41
CA GLN A 373 -25.14 -17.95 -3.31
C GLN A 373 -25.37 -18.80 -4.57
N VAL A 374 -26.56 -18.73 -5.18
CA VAL A 374 -26.84 -19.42 -6.45
C VAL A 374 -25.89 -18.93 -7.53
N THR A 375 -25.72 -17.61 -7.64
CA THR A 375 -24.82 -17.01 -8.63
C THR A 375 -23.35 -17.36 -8.36
N LYS A 376 -22.92 -17.41 -7.10
CA LYS A 376 -21.57 -17.89 -6.72
C LYS A 376 -21.33 -19.33 -7.15
N ASN A 377 -22.30 -20.22 -6.91
CA ASN A 377 -22.18 -21.63 -7.27
C ASN A 377 -22.16 -21.82 -8.80
N ALA A 378 -22.89 -21.00 -9.55
CA ALA A 378 -22.89 -21.05 -11.01
C ALA A 378 -21.62 -20.46 -11.65
N ALA A 379 -20.91 -19.59 -10.93
CA ALA A 379 -19.66 -18.95 -11.39
C ALA A 379 -18.39 -19.68 -10.91
N ALA A 380 -18.51 -20.65 -10.02
CA ALA A 380 -17.44 -21.52 -9.52
C ALA A 380 -17.31 -22.77 -10.42
#